data_AF-A0A5M8SXJ1-F1
#
_entry.id   AF-A0A5M8SXJ1-F1
#
_cell.length_a   1.000
_cell.length_b   1.000
_cell.length_c   1.000
_cell.angle_alpha   90.00
_cell.angle_beta   90.00
_cell.angle_gamma   90.00
#
_symmetry.space_group_name_H-M   'P 1'
#
loop_
_entity.id
_entity.type
_entity.pdbx_description
1 polymer ?
#
loop_
_entity_poly.entity_id
_entity_poly.type
_entity_poly.pdbx_seq_one_letter_code
_entity_poly.pdbx_strand_id
1 'polypeptide(L)'
;MEEGKIISITVAADLLAKAEEKAAREQRTVNELIADAVTRYLSADPEWEALLAWGREHGKKSGIRSEEDVERMSDEWRQQKRQAAAS
;
A
#
# COMPACT_ATOMS: atom_id res chain seq x y z
N MET A 1 17.23 -10.66 -19.73
CA MET A 1 16.59 -9.38 -20.05
C MET A 1 15.33 -9.72 -20.80
N GLU A 2 14.14 -9.48 -20.23
CA GLU A 2 12.91 -9.58 -21.03
C GLU A 2 12.92 -8.52 -22.12
N GLU A 3 12.47 -8.86 -23.32
CA GLU A 3 12.34 -7.92 -24.44
C GLU A 3 11.19 -6.94 -24.17
N GLY A 4 11.49 -5.64 -24.11
CA GLY A 4 10.46 -4.60 -24.03
C GLY A 4 9.69 -4.47 -25.35
N LYS A 5 8.35 -4.42 -25.28
CA LYS A 5 7.49 -4.16 -26.44
C LYS A 5 6.96 -2.72 -26.40
N ILE A 6 7.00 -2.03 -27.55
CA ILE A 6 6.41 -0.71 -27.69
C ILE A 6 4.89 -0.85 -27.80
N ILE A 7 4.18 -0.13 -26.94
CA ILE A 7 2.72 0.00 -26.99
C ILE A 7 2.36 1.46 -27.22
N SER A 8 1.29 1.71 -27.98
CA SER A 8 0.71 3.05 -28.13
C SER A 8 -0.58 3.10 -27.31
N ILE A 9 -0.69 4.09 -26.42
CA ILE A 9 -1.87 4.30 -25.58
C ILE A 9 -2.31 5.76 -25.68
N THR A 10 -3.61 5.99 -25.53
CA THR A 10 -4.17 7.34 -25.39
C THR A 10 -4.52 7.58 -23.94
N VAL A 11 -4.11 8.73 -23.40
CA VAL A 11 -4.39 9.15 -22.01
C VAL A 11 -4.93 10.57 -22.00
N ALA A 12 -5.62 10.96 -20.93
CA ALA A 12 -6.05 12.33 -20.75
C ALA A 12 -4.83 13.26 -20.64
N ALA A 13 -4.92 14.45 -21.22
CA ALA A 13 -3.80 15.40 -21.27
C ALA A 13 -3.31 15.84 -19.88
N ASP A 14 -4.22 15.97 -18.91
CA ASP A 14 -3.89 16.32 -17.53
C ASP A 14 -3.14 15.18 -16.83
N LEU A 15 -3.44 13.93 -17.16
CA LEU A 15 -2.76 12.75 -16.65
C LEU A 15 -1.32 12.66 -17.18
N LEU A 16 -1.12 12.96 -18.47
CA LEU A 16 0.22 13.02 -19.06
C LEU A 16 1.08 14.09 -18.38
N ALA A 17 0.54 15.30 -18.17
CA ALA A 17 1.26 16.37 -17.50
C ALA A 17 1.70 15.99 -16.07
N LYS A 18 0.81 15.32 -15.30
CA LYS A 18 1.14 14.80 -13.96
C LYS A 18 2.22 13.73 -14.02
N ALA A 19 2.20 12.87 -15.03
CA ALA A 19 3.21 11.83 -15.23
C ALA A 19 4.58 12.43 -15.57
N GLU A 20 4.63 13.43 -16.45
CA GLU A 20 5.85 14.17 -16.80
C GLU A 20 6.46 14.86 -15.57
N GLU A 21 5.65 15.56 -14.78
CA GLU A 21 6.09 16.23 -13.56
C GLU A 21 6.66 15.22 -12.54
N LYS A 22 5.98 14.08 -12.36
CA LYS A 22 6.45 13.01 -11.46
C LYS A 22 7.75 12.37 -11.94
N ALA A 23 7.84 12.05 -13.23
CA ALA A 23 9.04 11.46 -13.83
C ALA A 23 10.25 12.40 -13.71
N ALA A 24 10.05 13.70 -13.94
CA ALA A 24 11.07 14.73 -13.77
C ALA A 24 11.58 14.82 -12.32
N ARG A 25 10.67 14.83 -11.34
CA ARG A 25 11.04 14.80 -9.91
C ARG A 25 11.83 13.54 -9.52
N GLU A 26 11.51 12.42 -10.14
CA GLU A 26 12.14 11.11 -9.90
C GLU A 26 13.39 10.86 -10.78
N GLN A 27 13.82 11.85 -11.58
CA GLN A 27 14.96 11.76 -12.51
C GLN A 27 14.88 10.53 -13.43
N ARG A 28 13.67 10.23 -13.94
CA ARG A 28 13.43 9.11 -14.86
C ARG A 28 12.55 9.52 -16.04
N THR A 29 12.43 8.64 -17.03
CA THR A 29 11.55 8.85 -18.18
C THR A 29 10.09 8.52 -17.87
N VAL A 30 9.17 9.10 -18.64
CA VAL A 30 7.74 8.78 -18.57
C VAL A 30 7.48 7.30 -18.87
N ASN A 31 8.24 6.69 -19.79
CA ASN A 31 8.11 5.26 -20.10
C ASN A 31 8.48 4.38 -18.91
N GLU A 32 9.56 4.69 -18.19
CA GLU A 32 9.94 3.96 -16.98
C GLU A 32 8.88 4.12 -15.88
N LEU A 33 8.31 5.33 -15.73
CA LEU A 33 7.20 5.58 -14.81
C LEU A 33 5.97 4.76 -15.14
N ILE A 34 5.57 4.72 -16.41
CA ILE A 34 4.38 3.98 -16.86
C ILE A 34 4.62 2.47 -16.73
N ALA A 35 5.79 1.96 -17.14
CA ALA A 35 6.12 0.55 -17.01
C ALA A 35 6.08 0.09 -15.55
N ASP A 36 6.73 0.83 -14.65
CA ASP A 36 6.72 0.57 -13.20
C ASP A 36 5.30 0.69 -12.60
N ALA A 37 4.49 1.65 -13.05
CA ALA A 37 3.09 1.77 -12.62
C ALA A 37 2.24 0.56 -13.05
N VAL A 38 2.41 0.08 -14.29
CA VAL A 38 1.75 -1.13 -14.79
C VAL A 38 2.22 -2.36 -14.01
N THR A 39 3.53 -2.50 -13.78
CA THR A 39 4.07 -3.58 -12.93
C THR A 39 3.45 -3.53 -11.54
N ARG A 40 3.45 -2.38 -10.85
CA ARG A 40 2.86 -2.26 -9.51
C ARG A 40 1.36 -2.55 -9.48
N TYR A 41 0.63 -2.11 -10.50
CA TYR A 41 -0.80 -2.38 -10.64
C TYR A 41 -1.07 -3.88 -10.81
N LEU A 42 -0.25 -4.57 -11.60
CA LEU A 42 -0.37 -6.00 -11.87
C LEU A 42 0.27 -6.88 -10.78
N SER A 43 1.23 -6.35 -10.02
CA SER A 43 1.88 -6.97 -8.88
C SER A 43 1.20 -6.66 -7.55
N ALA A 44 0.12 -5.87 -7.54
CA ALA A 44 -0.72 -5.69 -6.37
C ALA A 44 -1.28 -7.07 -5.96
N ASP A 45 -0.67 -7.63 -4.92
CA ASP A 45 -0.82 -9.01 -4.50
C ASP A 45 -2.27 -9.28 -4.01
N PRO A 46 -3.01 -10.21 -4.63
CA PRO A 46 -4.33 -10.61 -4.16
C PRO A 46 -4.32 -11.07 -2.70
N GLU A 47 -3.22 -11.62 -2.21
CA GLU A 47 -3.07 -12.01 -0.81
C GLU A 47 -2.95 -10.80 0.12
N TRP A 48 -2.29 -9.72 -0.32
CA TRP A 48 -2.18 -8.49 0.46
C TRP A 48 -3.53 -7.78 0.55
N GLU A 49 -4.28 -7.69 -0.55
CA GLU A 49 -5.64 -7.15 -0.53
C GLU A 49 -6.60 -8.03 0.28
N ALA A 50 -6.46 -9.36 0.20
CA ALA A 50 -7.21 -10.30 1.03
C ALA A 50 -6.86 -10.15 2.52
N LEU A 51 -5.59 -9.96 2.86
CA LEU A 51 -5.12 -9.72 4.23
C LEU A 51 -5.64 -8.40 4.77
N LEU A 52 -5.61 -7.33 3.97
CA LEU A 52 -6.18 -6.04 4.33
C LEU A 52 -7.71 -6.11 4.50
N ALA A 53 -8.41 -6.82 3.62
CA ALA A 53 -9.84 -7.04 3.74
C ALA A 53 -10.20 -7.83 5.01
N TRP A 54 -9.49 -8.93 5.27
CA TRP A 54 -9.63 -9.72 6.49
C TRP A 54 -9.34 -8.89 7.74
N GLY A 55 -8.25 -8.12 7.76
CA GLY A 55 -7.86 -7.28 8.89
C GLY A 55 -8.89 -6.19 9.20
N ARG A 56 -9.45 -5.56 8.16
CA ARG A 56 -10.55 -4.58 8.31
C ARG A 56 -11.83 -5.22 8.85
N GLU A 57 -12.19 -6.41 8.39
CA GLU A 57 -13.37 -7.13 8.89
C GLU A 57 -13.18 -7.56 10.35
N HIS A 58 -12.01 -8.12 10.67
CA HIS A 58 -11.68 -8.59 12.00
C HIS A 58 -11.60 -7.44 13.01
N GLY A 59 -10.95 -6.32 12.66
CA GLY A 59 -10.89 -5.13 13.50
C GLY A 59 -12.28 -4.59 13.86
N LYS A 60 -13.19 -4.53 12.89
CA LYS A 60 -14.59 -4.15 13.12
C LYS A 60 -15.30 -5.09 14.09
N LYS A 61 -15.15 -6.41 13.91
CA LYS A 61 -15.75 -7.43 14.79
C LYS A 61 -15.20 -7.36 16.21
N SER A 62 -13.93 -7.01 16.37
CA SER A 62 -13.26 -6.86 17.66
C SER A 62 -13.51 -5.49 18.32
N GLY A 63 -14.34 -4.63 17.72
CA GLY A 63 -14.73 -3.34 18.30
C GLY A 63 -13.69 -2.24 18.15
N ILE A 64 -12.65 -2.45 17.34
CA ILE A 64 -11.60 -1.45 17.04
C ILE A 64 -12.19 -0.43 16.06
N ARG A 65 -12.26 0.84 16.46
CA ARG A 65 -12.90 1.91 15.66
C ARG A 65 -11.91 2.96 15.18
N SER A 66 -10.74 3.03 15.82
CA SER A 66 -9.71 4.03 15.58
C SER A 66 -8.32 3.43 15.76
N GLU A 67 -7.31 4.16 15.30
CA GLU A 67 -5.91 3.82 15.56
C GLU A 67 -5.55 3.97 17.04
N GLU A 68 -6.18 4.92 17.73
CA GLU A 68 -6.07 5.13 19.19
C GLU A 68 -6.53 3.90 19.99
N ASP A 69 -7.55 3.17 19.51
CA ASP A 69 -7.97 1.91 20.12
C ASP A 69 -6.88 0.83 20.04
N VAL A 70 -6.15 0.78 18.93
CA VAL A 70 -5.06 -0.18 18.73
C VAL A 70 -3.91 0.11 19.68
N GLU A 71 -3.53 1.37 19.80
CA GLU A 71 -2.46 1.80 20.70
C GLU A 71 -2.80 1.48 22.16
N ARG A 72 -4.00 1.86 22.61
CA ARG A 72 -4.50 1.53 23.95
C ARG A 72 -4.48 0.03 24.22
N MET A 73 -5.02 -0.79 23.31
CA MET A 73 -5.04 -2.25 23.47
C MET A 73 -3.63 -2.85 23.50
N SER A 74 -2.69 -2.30 22.72
CA SER A 74 -1.29 -2.73 22.72
C SER A 74 -0.63 -2.45 24.07
N ASP A 75 -0.87 -1.28 24.64
CA ASP A 75 -0.30 -0.88 25.92
C ASP A 75 -0.89 -1.66 27.09
N GLU A 76 -2.21 -1.87 27.10
CA GLU A 76 -2.90 -2.73 28.05
C GLU A 76 -2.32 -4.16 28.02
N TRP A 77 -2.13 -4.73 26.83
CA TRP A 77 -1.54 -6.07 26.68
C TRP A 77 -0.10 -6.13 27.18
N ARG A 78 0.75 -5.15 26.81
CA ARG A 78 2.14 -5.06 27.29
C ARG A 78 2.19 -4.94 28.81
N GLN A 79 1.29 -4.17 29.41
CA GLN A 79 1.20 -4.01 30.85
C GLN A 79 0.81 -5.33 31.54
N GLN A 80 -0.19 -6.03 31.03
CA GLN A 80 -0.59 -7.36 31.53
C GLN A 80 0.56 -8.37 31.44
N LYS A 81 1.28 -8.40 30.31
CA LYS A 81 2.47 -9.24 30.12
C LYS A 81 3.57 -8.97 31.16
N ARG A 82 3.83 -7.70 31.48
CA ARG A 82 4.82 -7.32 32.50
C ARG A 82 4.38 -7.72 33.90
N GLN A 83 3.09 -7.57 34.22
CA GLN A 83 2.53 -7.97 35.52
C GLN A 83 2.57 -9.49 35.71
N ALA A 84 2.25 -10.26 34.66
CA ALA A 84 2.32 -11.71 34.67
C ALA A 84 3.76 -12.25 34.79
N ALA A 85 4.76 -11.50 34.32
CA ALA A 85 6.18 -11.87 34.46
C ALA A 85 6.79 -11.46 35.81
N ALA A 86 6.12 -10.59 36.57
CA ALA A 86 6.55 -10.10 37.88
C ALA A 86 5.84 -10.81 39.05
N SER A 87 4.94 -11.76 38.74
CA SER A 87 4.23 -12.63 39.68
C SER A 87 4.84 -14.02 39.69
#